data_AF-W4QJW6-F1
#
_entry.id   AF-W4QJW6-F1
#
_cell.length_a   1.000
_cell.length_b   1.000
_cell.length_c   1.000
_cell.angle_alpha   90.00
_cell.angle_beta   90.00
_cell.angle_gamma   90.00
#
_symmetry.space_group_name_H-M   'P 1'
#
loop_
_entity.id
_entity.type
_entity.pdbx_description
1 polymer ?
#
loop_
_entity_poly.entity_id
_entity_poly.type
_entity_poly.pdbx_seq_one_letter_code
_entity_poly.pdbx_strand_id
1 'polypeptide(L)'
;MQALYDQIQVYLNMDEEISFKEFQSYYQNVLKELGEQGDSLDEEMVWKSLFIVENVMTNAEGRANAKGPEAKKYKKMAQRLQLWAKNLAQRLGELGYSEEDISERFNQMLEEGAPEQA
;
A
#
# COMPACT_ATOMS: atom_id res chain seq x y z
N MET A 1 -1.45 -11.65 3.57
CA MET A 1 -1.36 -10.18 3.67
C MET A 1 -0.27 -9.73 4.63
N GLN A 2 -0.16 -10.31 5.84
CA GLN A 2 0.83 -9.92 6.86
C GLN A 2 2.27 -9.77 6.34
N ALA A 3 2.81 -10.75 5.62
CA ALA A 3 4.18 -10.67 5.12
C ALA A 3 4.43 -9.50 4.16
N LEU A 4 3.40 -9.07 3.40
CA LEU A 4 3.48 -7.88 2.58
C LEU A 4 3.47 -6.62 3.45
N TYR A 5 2.63 -6.60 4.50
CA TYR A 5 2.62 -5.52 5.48
C TYR A 5 4.00 -5.32 6.12
N ASP A 6 4.62 -6.38 6.61
CA ASP A 6 5.95 -6.31 7.21
C ASP A 6 6.99 -5.78 6.21
N GLN A 7 6.90 -6.22 4.95
CA GLN A 7 7.84 -5.79 3.91
C GLN A 7 7.65 -4.32 3.50
N ILE A 8 6.42 -3.80 3.42
CA ILE A 8 6.23 -2.37 3.12
C ILE A 8 6.74 -1.51 4.26
N GLN A 9 6.62 -1.95 5.52
CA GLN A 9 7.21 -1.23 6.67
C GLN A 9 8.72 -1.13 6.54
N VAL A 10 9.40 -2.20 6.12
CA VAL A 10 10.84 -2.14 5.82
C VAL A 10 11.13 -1.11 4.73
N TYR A 11 10.40 -1.12 3.61
CA TYR A 11 10.63 -0.18 2.52
C TYR A 11 10.37 1.28 2.91
N LEU A 12 9.37 1.54 3.77
CA LEU A 12 9.05 2.89 4.23
C LEU A 12 10.13 3.48 5.16
N ASN A 13 10.95 2.62 5.76
CA ASN A 13 12.06 3.01 6.64
C ASN A 13 13.44 2.98 5.94
N MET A 14 13.47 2.80 4.62
CA MET A 14 14.71 2.88 3.85
C MET A 14 15.01 4.32 3.42
N ASP A 15 16.29 4.70 3.48
CA ASP A 15 16.78 5.98 2.96
C ASP A 15 16.89 6.00 1.43
N GLU A 16 16.94 4.82 0.80
CA GLU A 16 17.13 4.66 -0.64
C GLU A 16 15.88 4.08 -1.32
N GLU A 17 15.62 4.55 -2.54
CA GLU A 17 14.56 3.98 -3.37
C GLU A 17 14.92 2.58 -3.88
N ILE A 18 14.02 1.62 -3.69
CA ILE A 18 14.12 0.30 -4.34
C ILE A 18 14.10 0.41 -5.87
N SER A 19 14.70 -0.58 -6.53
CA SER A 19 14.73 -0.66 -8.00
C SER A 19 13.33 -0.86 -8.60
N PHE A 20 13.13 -0.51 -9.88
CA PHE A 20 11.86 -0.78 -10.58
C PHE A 20 11.47 -2.26 -10.55
N LYS A 21 12.44 -3.16 -10.73
CA LYS A 21 12.17 -4.61 -10.76
C LYS A 21 11.63 -5.10 -9.42
N GLU A 22 12.22 -4.62 -8.33
CA GLU A 22 11.81 -4.95 -6.97
C GLU A 22 10.43 -4.36 -6.64
N PHE A 23 10.22 -3.07 -6.97
CA PHE A 23 8.92 -2.42 -6.85
C PHE A 23 7.82 -3.18 -7.62
N GLN A 24 8.11 -3.54 -8.88
CA GLN A 24 7.19 -4.29 -9.73
C GLN A 24 6.84 -5.65 -9.13
N SER A 25 7.85 -6.37 -8.62
CA SER A 25 7.66 -7.68 -8.00
C SER A 25 6.78 -7.57 -6.75
N TYR A 26 7.05 -6.58 -5.89
CA TYR A 26 6.25 -6.34 -4.69
C TYR A 26 4.79 -6.02 -5.05
N TYR A 27 4.57 -5.08 -5.98
CA TYR A 27 3.24 -4.75 -6.50
C TYR A 27 2.49 -5.98 -7.05
N GLN A 28 3.17 -6.86 -7.79
CA GLN A 28 2.56 -8.08 -8.32
C GLN A 28 2.11 -9.03 -7.21
N ASN A 29 2.90 -9.16 -6.14
CA ASN A 29 2.53 -9.97 -4.99
C ASN A 29 1.33 -9.37 -4.24
N VAL A 30 1.25 -8.05 -4.10
CA VAL A 30 0.08 -7.35 -3.55
C VAL A 30 -1.18 -7.66 -4.35
N LEU A 31 -1.13 -7.53 -5.68
CA LEU A 31 -2.29 -7.85 -6.52
C LEU A 31 -2.69 -9.31 -6.46
N LYS A 32 -1.72 -10.22 -6.38
CA LYS A 32 -1.98 -11.65 -6.26
C LYS A 32 -2.74 -11.93 -4.96
N GLU A 33 -2.22 -11.43 -3.85
CA GLU A 33 -2.83 -11.64 -2.52
C GLU A 33 -4.25 -11.07 -2.46
N LEU A 34 -4.45 -9.84 -2.96
CA LEU A 34 -5.78 -9.21 -3.03
C LEU A 34 -6.73 -9.99 -3.95
N GLY A 35 -6.24 -10.50 -5.08
CA GLY A 35 -7.07 -11.29 -6.00
C GLY A 35 -7.46 -12.67 -5.45
N GLU A 36 -6.62 -13.28 -4.60
CA GLU A 36 -6.86 -14.61 -4.04
C GLU A 36 -7.66 -14.56 -2.72
N GLN A 37 -7.47 -13.53 -1.90
CA GLN A 37 -8.00 -13.47 -0.53
C GLN A 37 -8.79 -12.18 -0.23
N GLY A 38 -8.92 -11.25 -1.19
CA GLY A 38 -9.49 -9.92 -0.94
C GLY A 38 -10.90 -9.95 -0.36
N ASP A 39 -11.75 -10.87 -0.80
CA ASP A 39 -13.14 -10.96 -0.36
C ASP A 39 -13.31 -11.54 1.06
N SER A 40 -12.29 -12.23 1.59
CA SER A 40 -12.32 -12.90 2.89
C SER A 40 -11.46 -12.23 3.96
N LEU A 41 -10.93 -11.04 3.68
CA LEU A 41 -10.14 -10.29 4.66
C LEU A 41 -11.01 -9.92 5.87
N ASP A 42 -10.52 -10.21 7.06
CA ASP A 42 -11.02 -9.61 8.30
C ASP A 42 -10.66 -8.12 8.37
N GLU A 43 -11.20 -7.43 9.35
CA GLU A 43 -11.02 -5.99 9.53
C GLU A 43 -9.53 -5.58 9.64
N GLU A 44 -8.74 -6.31 10.42
CA GLU A 44 -7.30 -6.03 10.56
C GLU A 44 -6.57 -6.17 9.23
N MET A 45 -6.91 -7.20 8.45
CA MET A 45 -6.34 -7.40 7.13
C MET A 45 -6.84 -6.38 6.11
N VAL A 46 -8.06 -5.84 6.25
CA VAL A 46 -8.53 -4.70 5.43
C VAL A 46 -7.69 -3.47 5.71
N TRP A 47 -7.43 -3.14 6.97
CA TRP A 47 -6.55 -2.03 7.36
C TRP A 47 -5.16 -2.17 6.75
N LYS A 48 -4.51 -3.32 6.94
CA LYS A 48 -3.18 -3.60 6.38
C LYS A 48 -3.17 -3.56 4.85
N SER A 49 -4.21 -4.09 4.22
CA SER A 49 -4.35 -4.06 2.76
C SER A 49 -4.47 -2.64 2.24
N LEU A 50 -5.33 -1.81 2.86
CA LEU A 50 -5.52 -0.42 2.44
C LEU A 50 -4.22 0.36 2.59
N PHE A 51 -3.53 0.20 3.72
CA PHE A 51 -2.22 0.82 3.96
C PHE A 51 -1.19 0.47 2.89
N ILE A 52 -1.05 -0.81 2.55
CA ILE A 52 -0.13 -1.25 1.49
C ILE A 52 -0.53 -0.65 0.15
N VAL A 53 -1.81 -0.72 -0.22
CA VAL A 53 -2.30 -0.26 -1.52
C VAL A 53 -2.09 1.25 -1.69
N GLU A 54 -2.43 2.05 -0.68
CA GLU A 54 -2.23 3.51 -0.69
C GLU A 54 -0.75 3.87 -0.83
N ASN A 55 0.13 3.27 -0.01
CA ASN A 55 1.57 3.55 -0.09
C ASN A 55 2.18 3.15 -1.45
N VAL A 56 1.83 1.98 -1.99
CA VAL A 56 2.33 1.56 -3.31
C VAL A 56 1.75 2.44 -4.42
N MET A 57 0.48 2.83 -4.33
CA MET A 57 -0.18 3.70 -5.31
C MET A 57 0.49 5.07 -5.35
N THR A 58 0.58 5.76 -4.22
CA THR A 58 1.17 7.11 -4.13
C THR A 58 2.64 7.10 -4.52
N ASN A 59 3.41 6.08 -4.12
CA ASN A 59 4.81 5.96 -4.53
C ASN A 59 4.94 5.73 -6.05
N ALA A 60 4.08 4.90 -6.65
CA ALA A 60 4.03 4.73 -8.10
C ALA A 60 3.65 6.05 -8.82
N GLU A 61 2.72 6.84 -8.29
CA GLU A 61 2.39 8.14 -8.86
C GLU A 61 3.58 9.11 -8.81
N GLY A 62 4.28 9.17 -7.67
CA GLY A 62 5.50 9.97 -7.51
C GLY A 62 6.57 9.59 -8.55
N ARG A 63 6.86 8.29 -8.67
CA ARG A 63 7.83 7.76 -9.66
C ARG A 63 7.38 7.98 -11.10
N ALA A 64 6.08 7.93 -11.38
CA ALA A 64 5.54 8.24 -12.70
C ALA A 64 5.77 9.71 -13.08
N ASN A 65 5.68 10.62 -12.11
CA ASN A 65 5.87 12.06 -12.30
C ASN A 65 7.34 12.45 -12.54
N ALA A 66 8.31 11.64 -12.11
CA ALA A 66 9.73 11.84 -12.37
C ALA A 66 10.14 11.63 -13.86
N LYS A 67 9.21 11.21 -14.74
CA LYS A 67 9.39 11.05 -16.20
C LYS A 67 10.54 10.09 -16.63
N GLY A 68 10.86 9.09 -15.80
CA GLY A 68 11.82 8.02 -16.14
C GLY A 68 11.29 7.03 -17.21
N PRO A 69 12.15 6.10 -17.68
CA PRO A 69 11.78 5.13 -18.73
C PRO A 69 10.58 4.25 -18.37
N GLU A 70 10.33 4.04 -17.08
CA GLU A 70 9.24 3.23 -16.54
C GLU A 70 8.00 4.05 -16.14
N ALA A 71 7.98 5.37 -16.36
CA ALA A 71 6.89 6.25 -15.92
C ALA A 71 5.49 5.75 -16.33
N LYS A 72 5.35 5.24 -17.57
CA LYS A 72 4.09 4.67 -18.07
C LYS A 72 3.68 3.40 -17.34
N LYS A 73 4.64 2.60 -16.86
CA LYS A 73 4.38 1.37 -16.09
C LYS A 73 3.89 1.74 -14.69
N TYR A 74 4.57 2.66 -14.01
CA TYR A 74 4.14 3.15 -12.71
C TYR A 74 2.73 3.77 -12.75
N LYS A 75 2.43 4.60 -13.76
CA LYS A 75 1.08 5.16 -13.94
C LYS A 75 -0.01 4.08 -14.03
N LYS A 76 0.27 2.97 -14.73
CA LYS A 76 -0.67 1.84 -14.81
C LYS A 76 -0.81 1.09 -13.49
N MET A 77 0.26 0.99 -12.70
CA MET A 77 0.23 0.36 -11.37
C MET A 77 -0.68 1.17 -10.45
N ALA A 78 -0.46 2.49 -10.35
CA ALA A 78 -1.29 3.40 -9.57
C ALA A 78 -2.78 3.32 -9.96
N GLN A 79 -3.08 3.39 -11.27
CA GLN A 79 -4.46 3.28 -11.77
C GLN A 79 -5.15 1.97 -11.38
N ARG A 80 -4.42 0.85 -11.36
CA ARG A 80 -4.99 -0.44 -10.94
C ARG A 80 -5.23 -0.49 -9.43
N LEU A 81 -4.31 0.06 -8.63
CA LEU A 81 -4.43 0.11 -7.17
C LEU A 81 -5.55 1.04 -6.71
N GLN A 82 -5.87 2.10 -7.46
CA GLN A 82 -6.96 3.01 -7.12
C GLN A 82 -8.32 2.31 -6.92
N LEU A 83 -8.61 1.25 -7.70
CA LEU A 83 -9.84 0.49 -7.52
C LEU A 83 -9.85 -0.30 -6.20
N TRP A 84 -8.71 -0.89 -5.85
CA TRP A 84 -8.53 -1.60 -4.59
C TRP A 84 -8.61 -0.66 -3.39
N ALA A 85 -7.95 0.51 -3.45
CA ALA A 85 -8.00 1.52 -2.42
C ALA A 85 -9.44 1.94 -2.11
N LYS A 86 -10.22 2.28 -3.16
CA LYS A 86 -11.63 2.65 -3.02
C LYS A 86 -12.47 1.54 -2.39
N ASN A 87 -12.29 0.29 -2.82
CA ASN A 87 -13.05 -0.84 -2.27
C ASN A 87 -12.72 -1.08 -0.78
N LEU A 88 -11.43 -1.07 -0.42
CA LEU A 88 -10.99 -1.30 0.95
C LEU A 88 -11.41 -0.15 1.89
N ALA A 89 -11.28 1.09 1.44
CA ALA A 89 -11.76 2.26 2.18
C ALA A 89 -13.29 2.22 2.37
N GLN A 90 -14.04 1.81 1.34
CA GLN A 90 -15.50 1.63 1.47
C GLN A 90 -15.84 0.57 2.53
N ARG A 91 -15.11 -0.56 2.57
CA ARG A 91 -15.34 -1.61 3.59
C ARG A 91 -15.09 -1.10 5.01
N LEU A 92 -14.07 -0.27 5.21
CA LEU A 92 -13.85 0.39 6.51
C LEU A 92 -14.98 1.38 6.83
N GLY A 93 -15.46 2.13 5.84
CA GLY A 93 -16.64 2.99 5.98
C GLY A 93 -17.91 2.23 6.37
N GLU A 94 -18.12 1.04 5.80
CA GLU A 94 -19.23 0.14 6.16
C GLU A 94 -19.13 -0.40 7.60
N LEU A 95 -17.92 -0.45 8.17
CA LEU A 95 -17.66 -0.77 9.57
C LEU A 95 -17.77 0.44 10.51
N GLY A 96 -17.97 1.64 9.96
CA GLY A 96 -18.16 2.88 10.72
C GLY A 96 -16.93 3.79 10.82
N TYR A 97 -15.83 3.46 10.14
CA TYR A 97 -14.63 4.29 10.12
C TYR A 97 -14.76 5.45 9.11
N SER A 98 -14.39 6.64 9.55
CA SER A 98 -14.30 7.83 8.74
C SER A 98 -12.94 7.94 8.03
N GLU A 99 -12.83 8.91 7.10
CA GLU A 99 -11.54 9.25 6.48
C GLU A 99 -10.52 9.77 7.51
N GLU A 100 -11.00 10.41 8.58
CA GLU A 100 -10.16 10.88 9.70
C GLU A 100 -9.60 9.69 10.48
N ASP A 101 -10.44 8.69 10.79
CA ASP A 101 -9.99 7.44 11.44
C ASP A 101 -8.95 6.72 10.59
N ILE A 102 -9.15 6.68 9.26
CA ILE A 102 -8.19 6.08 8.34
C ILE A 102 -6.86 6.81 8.38
N SER A 103 -6.91 8.14 8.34
CA SER A 103 -5.71 8.99 8.40
C SER A 103 -4.95 8.82 9.73
N GLU A 104 -5.67 8.82 10.86
CA GLU A 104 -5.08 8.60 12.18
C GLU A 104 -4.45 7.21 12.28
N ARG A 105 -5.18 6.17 11.87
CA ARG A 105 -4.66 4.79 11.90
C ARG A 105 -3.44 4.62 11.01
N PHE A 106 -3.40 5.29 9.85
CA PHE A 106 -2.23 5.28 8.97
C PHE A 106 -1.00 5.90 9.62
N ASN A 107 -1.15 7.00 10.36
CA ASN A 107 -0.04 7.59 11.12
C ASN A 107 0.50 6.61 12.16
N GLN A 108 -0.38 5.93 12.90
CA GLN A 108 0.01 4.88 13.85
C GLN A 108 0.75 3.73 13.14
N MET A 109 0.25 3.29 11.98
CA MET A 109 0.88 2.21 11.21
C MET A 109 2.26 2.62 10.67
N LEU A 110 2.49 3.89 10.35
CA LEU A 110 3.83 4.39 10.00
C LEU A 110 4.78 4.34 11.20
N GLU A 111 4.28 4.69 12.40
CA GLU A 111 5.05 4.63 13.64
C GLU A 111 5.36 3.18 14.08
N GLU A 112 4.46 2.22 13.81
CA GLU A 112 4.69 0.78 14.08
C GLU A 112 5.94 0.24 13.37
N GLY A 113 6.26 0.76 12.18
CA GLY A 113 7.43 0.34 11.40
C GLY A 113 8.72 1.09 11.74
N ALA A 114 8.64 2.21 12.44
CA ALA A 114 9.82 2.99 12.80
C ALA A 114 10.74 2.13 13.69
N PRO A 115 12.05 2.04 13.41
CA PRO A 115 12.96 1.36 14.33
C PRO A 115 12.82 2.02 15.71
N GLU A 116 12.61 1.21 16.75
CA GLU A 116 12.72 1.67 18.15
C GLU A 116 13.99 2.53 18.22
N GLN A 117 13.82 3.78 18.63
CA GLN A 117 14.91 4.75 18.75
C GLN A 117 16.08 4.07 19.48
N ALA A 118 17.15 3.77 18.74
CA ALA A 118 18.35 3.13 19.27
C ALA A 118 19.13 4.07 20.20
#